data_AF-A0AAV0C6B2-F1
#
_entry.id   AF-A0AAV0C6B2-F1
#
_cell.length_a   1.000
_cell.length_b   1.000
_cell.length_c   1.000
_cell.angle_alpha   90.00
_cell.angle_beta   90.00
_cell.angle_gamma   90.00
#
_symmetry.space_group_name_H-M   'P 1'
#
loop_
_entity.id
_entity.type
_entity.pdbx_description
1 polymer ?
#
loop_
_entity_poly.entity_id
_entity_poly.type
_entity_poly.pdbx_seq_one_letter_code
_entity_poly.pdbx_strand_id
1 'polypeptide(L)'
;MGVQLASEQVAMPDIENVDLSDSVVVYHVKDALKSAIKGDIDKYSQLVGVMSHDQHLVPEDVALLVTCLKALSGTVSFIHIVHHRSLLSSVFRMSMWNYGTDVMDALMELLVSLAASNGDYVDLCLEMLVSNFTPPSTYVHLLNQPRGQAKKGQVLDRVHSTLKDIADLVPLSPLRLEKIVKERMPKMNGPNASKEFIVIYAENMLRLDCSPLSELVGSTMLLAIVDRIVELDVFIPWDSIMQDDFTKGIFEIELEDLQGPMDDDQQDSFELERDIWIDRFFGDSDNAQKLDSLMVLTFEYFISCNESGRLCQVFDTLLHSFQKTVMTAYKSKFAQFVMFYACSLDPEICGKRFAITLIHIFETGVHVELRMSAVAYLASYIARARFLDVPFVADCLERLVNWCYNYSKSRVSETIPNPKAHKVFYAGCQGIMYIICFRRGSIHSLFRNKSKLMRMHIEDILRHRLSPLMVCLPSIVEEFLRVAEATCLFSFPDNDAPVGLLESELSIAFGGNQRLDTFFPFDPCLLKKADRFIRPNFVYWSMVRTASDEAEEDECTSDEDDVEVCIPGNAIDIGDGTSRSLDGDNEGGLDSSLSKMSITPKNMLLHQRIGGERAGLLMPSRIRPCPESL
;
A
#
# COMPACT_ATOMS: atom_id res chain seq x y z
N MET A 1 -49.40 12.89 -64.97
CA MET A 1 -49.14 12.54 -63.55
C MET A 1 -47.67 12.21 -63.39
N GLY A 2 -47.03 12.70 -62.31
CA GLY A 2 -45.67 12.36 -61.86
C GLY A 2 -44.64 13.44 -62.22
N VAL A 3 -44.62 14.62 -61.59
CA VAL A 3 -44.04 14.98 -60.27
C VAL A 3 -42.50 14.91 -60.25
N GLN A 4 -41.89 16.09 -60.37
CA GLN A 4 -40.50 16.42 -60.03
C GLN A 4 -40.36 16.55 -58.51
N LEU A 5 -39.30 16.01 -57.94
CA LEU A 5 -38.85 16.30 -56.57
C LEU A 5 -37.77 17.37 -56.63
N ALA A 6 -38.09 18.55 -56.10
CA ALA A 6 -37.17 19.66 -55.93
C ALA A 6 -36.36 19.47 -54.65
N SER A 7 -35.04 19.66 -54.77
CA SER A 7 -34.11 19.78 -53.67
C SER A 7 -34.27 21.16 -53.01
N GLU A 8 -34.84 21.21 -51.81
CA GLU A 8 -34.82 22.42 -50.99
C GLU A 8 -33.45 22.55 -50.31
N GLN A 9 -32.58 23.34 -50.93
CA GLN A 9 -31.48 24.00 -50.25
C GLN A 9 -32.08 25.01 -49.26
N VAL A 10 -31.97 24.74 -47.97
CA VAL A 10 -32.23 25.74 -46.94
C VAL A 10 -31.11 26.77 -47.02
N ALA A 11 -31.44 27.94 -47.57
CA ALA A 11 -30.56 29.09 -47.61
C ALA A 11 -30.22 29.52 -46.18
N MET A 12 -28.94 29.45 -45.83
CA MET A 12 -28.41 30.16 -44.67
C MET A 12 -28.49 31.66 -44.96
N PRO A 13 -29.00 32.50 -44.06
CA PRO A 13 -28.82 33.93 -44.21
C PRO A 13 -27.34 34.23 -44.02
N ASP A 14 -26.73 34.83 -45.03
CA ASP A 14 -25.40 35.42 -44.99
C ASP A 14 -25.30 36.36 -43.79
N ILE A 15 -24.59 35.91 -42.74
CA ILE A 15 -24.17 36.79 -41.66
C ILE A 15 -23.01 37.60 -42.23
N GLU A 16 -23.30 38.84 -42.60
CA GLU A 16 -22.29 39.83 -42.94
C GLU A 16 -21.22 39.85 -41.84
N ASN A 17 -19.96 39.71 -42.26
CA ASN A 17 -18.75 39.97 -41.47
C ASN A 17 -18.79 41.40 -40.92
N VAL A 18 -19.47 41.58 -39.79
CA VAL A 18 -19.37 42.77 -38.97
C VAL A 18 -18.41 42.41 -37.84
N ASP A 19 -17.25 43.07 -37.83
CA ASP A 19 -16.37 43.13 -36.66
C ASP A 19 -17.18 43.68 -35.47
N LEU A 20 -17.85 42.77 -34.76
CA LEU A 20 -18.66 43.06 -33.59
C LEU A 20 -17.71 43.42 -32.46
N SER A 21 -17.59 44.72 -32.16
CA SER A 21 -16.93 45.22 -30.94
C SER A 21 -17.47 44.50 -29.70
N ASP A 22 -16.59 44.14 -28.76
CA ASP A 22 -16.91 43.44 -27.49
C ASP A 22 -18.12 44.06 -26.75
N SER A 23 -18.25 45.39 -26.81
CA SER A 23 -19.37 46.13 -26.19
C SER A 23 -20.74 45.85 -26.82
N VAL A 24 -20.78 45.56 -28.12
CA VAL A 24 -21.99 45.26 -28.88
C VAL A 24 -22.45 43.84 -28.56
N VAL A 25 -21.51 42.89 -28.45
CA VAL A 25 -21.82 41.50 -28.07
C VAL A 25 -22.39 41.42 -26.65
N VAL A 26 -21.84 42.17 -25.69
CA VAL A 26 -22.39 42.28 -24.33
C VAL A 26 -23.83 42.80 -24.35
N TYR A 27 -24.13 43.79 -25.20
CA TYR A 27 -25.50 44.30 -25.35
C TYR A 27 -26.44 43.24 -25.93
N HIS A 28 -26.01 42.51 -26.96
CA HIS A 28 -26.81 41.44 -27.57
C HIS A 28 -27.10 40.29 -26.60
N VAL A 29 -26.10 39.84 -25.84
CA VAL A 29 -26.27 38.80 -24.81
C VAL A 29 -27.26 39.27 -23.74
N LYS A 30 -27.14 40.52 -23.27
CA LYS A 30 -28.06 41.10 -22.29
C LYS A 30 -29.50 41.21 -22.83
N ASP A 31 -29.66 41.59 -24.09
CA ASP A 31 -30.97 41.67 -24.75
C ASP A 31 -31.60 40.29 -24.89
N ALA A 32 -30.82 39.27 -25.28
CA ALA A 32 -31.27 37.89 -25.38
C ALA A 32 -31.75 37.34 -24.02
N LEU A 33 -31.00 37.55 -22.94
CA LEU A 33 -31.39 37.13 -21.58
C LEU A 33 -32.68 37.81 -21.11
N LYS A 34 -32.84 39.11 -21.36
CA LYS A 34 -34.06 39.84 -20.98
C LYS A 34 -35.28 39.44 -21.82
N SER A 35 -35.06 39.14 -23.10
CA SER A 35 -36.12 38.74 -24.02
C SER A 35 -36.63 37.32 -23.72
N ALA A 36 -35.74 36.42 -23.28
CA ALA A 36 -36.11 35.08 -22.82
C ALA A 36 -37.09 35.11 -21.64
N ILE A 37 -36.90 36.02 -20.68
CA ILE A 37 -37.82 36.20 -19.54
C ILE A 37 -39.21 36.70 -20.02
N LYS A 38 -39.25 37.46 -21.11
CA LYS A 38 -40.48 37.97 -21.73
C LYS A 38 -41.15 36.97 -22.68
N GLY A 39 -40.54 35.80 -22.91
CA GLY A 39 -41.08 34.72 -23.74
C GLY A 39 -40.57 34.69 -25.20
N ASP A 40 -39.65 35.57 -25.59
CA ASP A 40 -39.00 35.54 -26.90
C ASP A 40 -37.67 34.76 -26.81
N ILE A 41 -37.66 33.56 -27.41
CA ILE A 41 -36.63 32.54 -27.20
C ILE A 41 -35.68 32.45 -28.40
N ASP A 42 -35.89 33.19 -29.50
CA ASP A 42 -35.11 32.98 -30.74
C ASP A 42 -33.63 33.33 -30.55
N LYS A 43 -33.35 34.54 -30.03
CA LYS A 43 -31.98 34.99 -29.71
C LYS A 43 -31.33 34.15 -28.62
N TYR A 44 -32.13 33.70 -27.65
CA TYR A 44 -31.65 32.84 -26.56
C TYR A 44 -31.32 31.43 -27.05
N SER A 45 -32.10 30.87 -27.97
CA SER A 45 -31.85 29.56 -28.58
C SER A 45 -30.58 29.57 -29.42
N GLN A 46 -30.32 30.67 -30.14
CA GLN A 46 -29.04 30.86 -30.85
C GLN A 46 -27.86 30.86 -29.87
N LEU A 47 -27.96 31.60 -28.76
CA LEU A 47 -26.94 31.62 -27.71
C LEU A 47 -26.71 30.24 -27.09
N VAL A 48 -27.77 29.49 -26.80
CA VAL A 48 -27.69 28.09 -26.33
C VAL A 48 -27.02 27.19 -27.38
N GLY A 49 -27.33 27.42 -28.66
CA GLY A 49 -26.73 26.73 -29.80
C GLY A 49 -25.21 26.89 -29.80
N VAL A 50 -24.71 28.12 -29.73
CA VAL A 50 -23.26 28.42 -29.68
C VAL A 50 -22.57 27.66 -28.53
N MET A 51 -23.20 27.56 -27.36
CA MET A 51 -22.64 26.85 -26.19
C MET A 51 -22.72 25.32 -26.27
N SER A 52 -23.47 24.75 -27.21
CA SER A 52 -23.72 23.31 -27.32
C SER A 52 -22.87 22.58 -28.37
N HIS A 53 -21.92 23.26 -29.01
CA HIS A 53 -21.05 22.67 -30.03
C HIS A 53 -19.92 21.86 -29.39
N ASP A 54 -19.95 20.54 -29.55
CA ASP A 54 -19.07 19.63 -28.79
C ASP A 54 -17.77 19.21 -29.50
N GLN A 55 -17.60 19.38 -30.83
CA GLN A 55 -16.38 18.91 -31.52
C GLN A 55 -15.99 19.74 -32.76
N HIS A 56 -14.68 20.05 -32.87
CA HIS A 56 -13.99 20.66 -34.02
C HIS A 56 -14.52 22.03 -34.48
N LEU A 57 -14.45 23.02 -33.59
CA LEU A 57 -14.74 24.41 -33.89
C LEU A 57 -13.72 25.01 -34.88
N VAL A 58 -14.22 25.72 -35.88
CA VAL A 58 -13.40 26.57 -36.77
C VAL A 58 -12.89 27.77 -35.95
N PRO A 59 -11.73 28.39 -36.26
CA PRO A 59 -11.22 29.53 -35.48
C PRO A 59 -12.22 30.67 -35.27
N GLU A 60 -13.11 30.91 -36.24
CA GLU A 60 -14.19 31.89 -36.14
C GLU A 60 -15.23 31.51 -35.07
N ASP A 61 -15.64 30.24 -35.02
CA ASP A 61 -16.56 29.75 -33.99
C ASP A 61 -15.94 29.79 -32.59
N VAL A 62 -14.64 29.52 -32.49
CA VAL A 62 -13.88 29.66 -31.24
C VAL A 62 -13.90 31.12 -30.77
N ALA A 63 -13.64 32.07 -31.67
CA ALA A 63 -13.69 33.49 -31.33
C ALA A 63 -15.09 33.93 -30.89
N LEU A 64 -16.14 33.47 -31.58
CA LEU A 64 -17.53 33.74 -31.20
C LEU A 64 -17.85 33.16 -29.81
N LEU A 65 -17.44 31.91 -29.54
CA LEU A 65 -17.65 31.25 -28.26
C LEU A 65 -16.94 32.00 -27.11
N VAL A 66 -15.67 32.37 -27.29
CA VAL A 66 -14.89 33.16 -26.30
C VAL A 66 -15.58 34.49 -26.03
N THR A 67 -16.00 35.20 -27.07
CA THR A 67 -16.65 36.50 -26.94
C THR A 67 -17.99 36.38 -26.22
N CYS A 68 -18.78 35.34 -26.54
CA CYS A 68 -20.04 35.06 -25.86
C CYS A 68 -19.83 34.70 -24.38
N LEU A 69 -18.83 33.88 -24.05
CA LEU A 69 -18.50 33.51 -22.67
C LEU A 69 -18.07 34.72 -21.83
N LYS A 70 -17.20 35.59 -22.38
CA LYS A 70 -16.81 36.85 -21.74
C LYS A 70 -18.00 37.81 -21.58
N ALA A 71 -18.86 37.90 -22.59
CA ALA A 71 -20.08 38.69 -22.50
C ALA A 71 -21.05 38.15 -21.44
N LEU A 72 -21.14 36.83 -21.27
CA LEU A 72 -21.91 36.21 -20.18
C LEU A 72 -21.30 36.53 -18.81
N SER A 73 -19.96 36.51 -18.68
CA SER A 73 -19.26 36.90 -17.45
C SER A 73 -19.66 38.32 -17.02
N GLY A 74 -19.72 39.26 -17.98
CA GLY A 74 -20.17 40.64 -17.73
C GLY A 74 -21.68 40.83 -17.51
N THR A 75 -22.50 39.79 -17.71
CA THR A 75 -23.98 39.87 -17.64
C THR A 75 -24.60 38.90 -16.64
N VAL A 76 -23.81 38.28 -15.76
CA VAL A 76 -24.26 37.30 -14.74
C VAL A 76 -25.42 37.80 -13.86
N SER A 77 -25.52 39.10 -13.59
CA SER A 77 -26.64 39.69 -12.83
C SER A 77 -28.00 39.51 -13.49
N PHE A 78 -28.05 39.25 -14.79
CA PHE A 78 -29.28 39.02 -15.55
C PHE A 78 -29.59 37.52 -15.75
N ILE A 79 -28.72 36.63 -15.24
CA ILE A 79 -28.91 35.18 -15.39
C ILE A 79 -29.77 34.66 -14.23
N HIS A 80 -30.89 34.02 -14.56
CA HIS A 80 -31.79 33.38 -13.59
C HIS A 80 -31.80 31.86 -13.75
N ILE A 81 -31.66 31.14 -12.65
CA ILE A 81 -31.57 29.67 -12.61
C ILE A 81 -32.78 28.97 -13.24
N VAL A 82 -33.98 29.55 -13.11
CA VAL A 82 -35.23 28.98 -13.65
C VAL A 82 -35.40 29.30 -15.13
N HIS A 83 -35.23 30.56 -15.51
CA HIS A 83 -35.53 31.02 -16.88
C HIS A 83 -34.41 30.68 -17.88
N HIS A 84 -33.16 30.57 -17.43
CA HIS A 84 -32.00 30.32 -18.29
C HIS A 84 -31.40 28.92 -18.11
N ARG A 85 -32.24 27.94 -17.71
CA ARG A 85 -31.81 26.58 -17.40
C ARG A 85 -31.09 25.89 -18.57
N SER A 86 -31.55 26.06 -19.81
CA SER A 86 -30.92 25.45 -20.98
C SER A 86 -29.52 25.99 -21.24
N LEU A 87 -29.32 27.30 -21.10
CA LEU A 87 -28.02 27.94 -21.25
C LEU A 87 -27.05 27.47 -20.16
N LEU A 88 -27.48 27.52 -18.90
CA LEU A 88 -26.70 27.01 -17.78
C LEU A 88 -26.36 25.53 -17.96
N SER A 89 -27.33 24.70 -18.40
CA SER A 89 -27.09 23.30 -18.70
C SER A 89 -26.07 23.08 -19.83
N SER A 90 -26.03 23.94 -20.85
CA SER A 90 -25.01 23.83 -21.91
C SER A 90 -23.63 24.19 -21.35
N VAL A 91 -23.52 25.31 -20.63
CA VAL A 91 -22.27 25.78 -20.03
C VAL A 91 -21.69 24.77 -19.04
N PHE A 92 -22.50 24.24 -18.12
CA PHE A 92 -22.03 23.27 -17.12
C PHE A 92 -21.74 21.87 -17.69
N ARG A 93 -22.12 21.58 -18.93
CA ARG A 93 -21.75 20.34 -19.64
C ARG A 93 -20.48 20.46 -20.46
N MET A 94 -19.93 21.67 -20.62
CA MET A 94 -18.68 21.88 -21.33
C MET A 94 -17.53 21.19 -20.60
N SER A 95 -16.74 20.41 -21.33
CA SER A 95 -15.51 19.79 -20.81
C SER A 95 -14.29 20.57 -21.29
N MET A 96 -13.47 21.05 -20.36
CA MET A 96 -12.23 21.79 -20.68
C MET A 96 -11.28 20.96 -21.57
N TRP A 97 -11.31 19.64 -21.44
CA TRP A 97 -10.49 18.72 -22.22
C TRP A 97 -10.69 18.85 -23.74
N ASN A 98 -11.85 19.35 -24.19
CA ASN A 98 -12.19 19.47 -25.61
C ASN A 98 -11.74 20.79 -26.25
N TYR A 99 -11.35 21.80 -25.47
CA TYR A 99 -11.16 23.18 -25.96
C TYR A 99 -9.72 23.69 -25.90
N GLY A 100 -9.42 24.79 -26.58
CA GLY A 100 -8.15 25.53 -26.47
C GLY A 100 -8.09 26.38 -25.19
N THR A 101 -6.90 26.94 -24.90
CA THR A 101 -6.68 27.76 -23.69
C THR A 101 -7.58 28.98 -23.62
N ASP A 102 -7.86 29.66 -24.75
CA ASP A 102 -8.66 30.88 -24.76
C ASP A 102 -10.11 30.64 -24.31
N VAL A 103 -10.70 29.52 -24.73
CA VAL A 103 -12.05 29.11 -24.32
C VAL A 103 -12.06 28.68 -22.85
N MET A 104 -11.02 27.96 -22.41
CA MET A 104 -10.89 27.58 -21.00
C MET A 104 -10.85 28.81 -20.11
N ASP A 105 -10.02 29.80 -20.45
CA ASP A 105 -9.81 31.01 -19.66
C ASP A 105 -11.12 31.84 -19.59
N ALA A 106 -11.83 32.00 -20.71
CA ALA A 106 -13.14 32.65 -20.74
C ALA A 106 -14.22 31.91 -19.92
N LEU A 107 -14.18 30.57 -19.93
CA LEU A 107 -15.10 29.74 -19.16
C LEU A 107 -14.81 29.83 -17.65
N MET A 108 -13.53 29.81 -17.24
CA MET A 108 -13.16 29.98 -15.83
C MET A 108 -13.59 31.36 -15.31
N GLU A 109 -13.38 32.42 -16.10
CA GLU A 109 -13.83 33.78 -15.75
C GLU A 109 -15.35 33.82 -15.53
N LEU A 110 -16.13 33.18 -16.42
CA LEU A 110 -17.58 33.07 -16.26
C LEU A 110 -17.97 32.32 -14.98
N LEU A 111 -17.30 31.22 -14.64
CA LEU A 111 -17.59 30.45 -13.42
C LEU A 111 -17.31 31.25 -12.15
N VAL A 112 -16.20 31.98 -12.09
CA VAL A 112 -15.86 32.87 -10.97
C VAL A 112 -16.93 33.95 -10.81
N SER A 113 -17.30 34.62 -11.90
CA SER A 113 -18.35 35.65 -11.92
C SER A 113 -19.71 35.10 -11.50
N LEU A 114 -20.09 33.90 -11.96
CA LEU A 114 -21.34 33.25 -11.57
C LEU A 114 -21.38 32.92 -10.08
N ALA A 115 -20.33 32.27 -9.57
CA ALA A 115 -20.24 31.89 -8.17
C ALA A 115 -20.23 33.11 -7.23
N ALA A 116 -19.56 34.20 -7.63
CA ALA A 116 -19.52 35.44 -6.86
C ALA A 116 -20.86 36.22 -6.90
N SER A 117 -21.65 36.07 -7.97
CA SER A 117 -22.89 36.83 -8.15
C SER A 117 -24.06 36.32 -7.31
N ASN A 118 -24.23 34.99 -7.20
CA ASN A 118 -25.29 34.36 -6.41
C ASN A 118 -24.84 32.99 -5.89
N GLY A 119 -25.02 32.77 -4.58
CA GLY A 119 -24.70 31.54 -3.87
C GLY A 119 -25.42 30.27 -4.39
N ASP A 120 -26.53 30.43 -5.12
CA ASP A 120 -27.26 29.32 -5.74
C ASP A 120 -26.45 28.62 -6.85
N TYR A 121 -25.53 29.35 -7.50
CA TYR A 121 -24.71 28.82 -8.60
C TYR A 121 -23.42 28.15 -8.13
N VAL A 122 -23.02 28.36 -6.87
CA VAL A 122 -21.75 27.88 -6.33
C VAL A 122 -21.63 26.37 -6.48
N ASP A 123 -22.65 25.61 -6.08
CA ASP A 123 -22.60 24.14 -6.13
C ASP A 123 -22.49 23.65 -7.58
N LEU A 124 -23.21 24.27 -8.52
CA LEU A 124 -23.13 23.94 -9.95
C LEU A 124 -21.75 24.24 -10.55
N CYS A 125 -21.13 25.36 -10.14
CA CYS A 125 -19.79 25.72 -10.59
C CYS A 125 -18.75 24.75 -10.04
N LEU A 126 -18.82 24.42 -8.75
CA LEU A 126 -17.92 23.46 -8.11
C LEU A 126 -18.08 22.05 -8.71
N GLU A 127 -19.31 21.60 -8.95
CA GLU A 127 -19.58 20.30 -9.60
C GLU A 127 -18.98 20.22 -11.00
N MET A 128 -19.10 21.29 -11.79
CA MET A 128 -18.50 21.37 -13.12
C MET A 128 -16.96 21.30 -13.04
N LEU A 129 -16.34 22.04 -12.12
CA LEU A 129 -14.88 22.01 -11.92
C LEU A 129 -14.39 20.61 -11.50
N VAL A 130 -15.07 19.98 -10.53
CA VAL A 130 -14.76 18.62 -10.07
C VAL A 130 -14.97 17.59 -11.19
N SER A 131 -15.98 17.77 -12.06
CA SER A 131 -16.19 16.87 -13.20
C SER A 131 -15.02 16.87 -14.19
N ASN A 132 -14.25 17.97 -14.24
CA ASN A 132 -13.07 18.10 -15.10
C ASN A 132 -11.78 17.59 -14.45
N PHE A 133 -11.81 17.09 -13.20
CA PHE A 133 -10.65 16.41 -12.58
C PHE A 133 -10.20 15.23 -13.45
N THR A 134 -11.15 14.50 -14.03
CA THR A 134 -10.90 13.38 -14.93
C THR A 134 -11.19 13.74 -16.37
N PRO A 135 -10.34 13.33 -17.34
CA PRO A 135 -10.63 13.52 -18.75
C PRO A 135 -11.82 12.68 -19.23
N PRO A 136 -12.43 13.00 -20.39
CA PRO A 136 -13.32 12.07 -21.08
C PRO A 136 -12.62 10.74 -21.40
N SER A 137 -13.36 9.63 -21.49
CA SER A 137 -12.80 8.29 -21.74
C SER A 137 -11.94 8.20 -23.01
N THR A 138 -12.29 8.97 -24.04
CA THR A 138 -11.53 9.07 -25.30
C THR A 138 -10.10 9.61 -25.10
N TYR A 139 -9.86 10.39 -24.04
CA TYR A 139 -8.58 11.03 -23.77
C TYR A 139 -7.61 10.18 -22.92
N VAL A 140 -8.07 9.07 -22.32
CA VAL A 140 -7.26 8.27 -21.39
C VAL A 140 -5.98 7.75 -22.06
N HIS A 141 -6.06 7.28 -23.30
CA HIS A 141 -4.90 6.79 -24.05
C HIS A 141 -3.85 7.88 -24.35
N LEU A 142 -4.29 9.14 -24.48
CA LEU A 142 -3.41 10.27 -24.75
C LEU A 142 -2.60 10.67 -23.52
N LEU A 143 -3.04 10.33 -22.31
CA LEU A 143 -2.31 10.62 -21.07
C LEU A 143 -0.94 9.93 -21.02
N ASN A 144 -0.77 8.80 -21.70
CA ASN A 144 0.53 8.14 -21.79
C ASN A 144 1.52 8.89 -22.71
N GLN A 145 1.08 9.94 -23.40
CA GLN A 145 1.88 10.75 -24.30
C GLN A 145 2.23 12.10 -23.66
N PRO A 146 3.39 12.71 -24.00
CA PRO A 146 3.80 14.01 -23.45
C PRO A 146 2.80 15.13 -23.77
N ARG A 147 2.13 15.05 -24.94
CA ARG A 147 1.06 16.00 -25.32
C ARG A 147 -0.16 15.90 -24.40
N GLY A 148 -0.56 14.69 -24.02
CA GLY A 148 -1.67 14.50 -23.08
C GLY A 148 -1.30 14.94 -21.67
N GLN A 149 -0.06 14.73 -21.23
CA GLN A 149 0.42 15.25 -19.95
C GLN A 149 0.48 16.78 -19.91
N ALA A 150 0.95 17.42 -20.98
CA ALA A 150 0.93 18.88 -21.10
C ALA A 150 -0.50 19.43 -21.06
N LYS A 151 -1.45 18.76 -21.76
CA LYS A 151 -2.87 19.13 -21.74
C LYS A 151 -3.49 18.95 -20.36
N LYS A 152 -3.19 17.84 -19.69
CA LYS A 152 -3.60 17.57 -18.29
C LYS A 152 -3.15 18.71 -17.38
N GLY A 153 -1.88 19.11 -17.44
CA GLY A 153 -1.36 20.26 -16.69
C GLY A 153 -2.18 21.52 -16.94
N GLN A 154 -2.36 21.90 -18.21
CA GLN A 154 -3.12 23.09 -18.59
C GLN A 154 -4.55 23.13 -18.03
N VAL A 155 -5.24 21.98 -18.03
CA VAL A 155 -6.61 21.86 -17.50
C VAL A 155 -6.61 21.92 -15.98
N LEU A 156 -5.81 21.06 -15.33
CA LEU A 156 -5.84 20.95 -13.87
C LEU A 156 -5.35 22.25 -13.20
N ASP A 157 -4.33 22.90 -13.72
CA ASP A 157 -3.83 24.16 -13.15
C ASP A 157 -4.91 25.26 -13.16
N ARG A 158 -5.70 25.33 -14.24
CA ARG A 158 -6.86 26.24 -14.35
C ARG A 158 -7.99 25.85 -13.42
N VAL A 159 -8.31 24.56 -13.32
CA VAL A 159 -9.35 24.06 -12.40
C VAL A 159 -9.01 24.47 -10.96
N HIS A 160 -7.79 24.17 -10.51
CA HIS A 160 -7.36 24.45 -9.14
C HIS A 160 -7.22 25.95 -8.87
N SER A 161 -6.74 26.74 -9.84
CA SER A 161 -6.72 28.20 -9.73
C SER A 161 -8.15 28.76 -9.57
N THR A 162 -9.09 28.27 -10.37
CA THR A 162 -10.49 28.73 -10.34
C THR A 162 -11.18 28.33 -9.04
N LEU A 163 -10.92 27.13 -8.52
CA LEU A 163 -11.42 26.71 -7.21
C LEU A 163 -10.91 27.63 -6.09
N LYS A 164 -9.64 28.05 -6.17
CA LYS A 164 -9.06 29.02 -5.26
C LYS A 164 -9.72 30.40 -5.41
N ASP A 165 -9.87 30.90 -6.63
CA ASP A 165 -10.49 32.21 -6.90
C ASP A 165 -11.94 32.25 -6.38
N ILE A 166 -12.70 31.16 -6.54
CA ILE A 166 -14.05 31.03 -5.97
C ILE A 166 -14.01 31.01 -4.45
N ALA A 167 -13.03 30.35 -3.83
CA ALA A 167 -12.90 30.32 -2.38
C ALA A 167 -12.52 31.67 -1.78
N ASP A 168 -11.67 32.43 -2.47
CA ASP A 168 -11.27 33.79 -2.07
C ASP A 168 -12.47 34.75 -2.11
N LEU A 169 -13.39 34.57 -3.07
CA LEU A 169 -14.61 35.38 -3.19
C LEU A 169 -15.78 34.85 -2.34
N VAL A 170 -15.86 33.53 -2.14
CA VAL A 170 -16.95 32.83 -1.44
C VAL A 170 -16.34 31.90 -0.37
N PRO A 171 -16.11 32.39 0.86
CA PRO A 171 -15.36 31.66 1.90
C PRO A 171 -15.99 30.34 2.38
N LEU A 172 -17.29 30.13 2.15
CA LEU A 172 -18.00 28.89 2.50
C LEU A 172 -17.95 27.82 1.39
N SER A 173 -17.41 28.15 0.22
CA SER A 173 -17.30 27.21 -0.90
C SER A 173 -16.41 25.98 -0.61
N PRO A 174 -15.33 26.05 0.21
CA PRO A 174 -14.51 24.86 0.47
C PRO A 174 -15.28 23.73 1.19
N LEU A 175 -16.18 24.08 2.12
CA LEU A 175 -17.03 23.09 2.82
C LEU A 175 -18.00 22.38 1.86
N ARG A 176 -18.51 23.11 0.86
CA ARG A 176 -19.37 22.55 -0.21
C ARG A 176 -18.55 21.67 -1.15
N LEU A 177 -17.33 22.13 -1.50
CA LEU A 177 -16.39 21.39 -2.34
C LEU A 177 -16.02 20.04 -1.71
N GLU A 178 -15.74 20.01 -0.40
CA GLU A 178 -15.40 18.77 0.32
C GLU A 178 -16.45 17.66 0.08
N LYS A 179 -17.74 18.02 0.24
CA LYS A 179 -18.85 17.09 0.03
C LYS A 179 -18.92 16.61 -1.41
N ILE A 180 -18.81 17.54 -2.38
CA ILE A 180 -18.89 17.22 -3.81
C ILE A 180 -17.74 16.27 -4.21
N VAL A 181 -16.52 16.54 -3.76
CA VAL A 181 -15.34 15.72 -4.09
C VAL A 181 -15.46 14.31 -3.52
N LYS A 182 -16.00 14.14 -2.31
CA LYS A 182 -16.27 12.81 -1.73
C LYS A 182 -17.34 12.05 -2.52
N GLU A 183 -18.45 12.70 -2.86
CA GLU A 183 -19.57 12.08 -3.56
C GLU A 183 -19.22 11.68 -5.00
N ARG A 184 -18.34 12.45 -5.65
CA ARG A 184 -17.89 12.21 -7.03
C ARG A 184 -16.70 11.26 -7.14
N MET A 185 -16.11 10.82 -6.02
CA MET A 185 -14.98 9.90 -6.03
C MET A 185 -15.32 8.62 -6.83
N PRO A 186 -14.47 8.19 -7.78
CA PRO A 186 -14.75 7.01 -8.61
C PRO A 186 -15.02 5.76 -7.77
N LYS A 187 -16.11 5.05 -8.09
CA LYS A 187 -16.44 3.77 -7.46
C LYS A 187 -15.56 2.66 -8.02
N MET A 188 -15.13 1.72 -7.17
CA MET A 188 -14.20 0.65 -7.54
C MET A 188 -14.67 -0.27 -8.68
N ASN A 189 -15.98 -0.45 -8.85
CA ASN A 189 -16.59 -1.31 -9.88
C ASN A 189 -17.46 -0.53 -10.87
N GLY A 190 -17.23 0.77 -11.01
CA GLY A 190 -17.99 1.65 -11.91
C GLY A 190 -17.45 1.72 -13.35
N PRO A 191 -18.14 2.43 -14.26
CA PRO A 191 -17.66 2.68 -15.62
C PRO A 191 -16.34 3.49 -15.67
N ASN A 192 -16.03 4.25 -14.61
CA ASN A 192 -14.79 5.00 -14.43
C ASN A 192 -13.83 4.30 -13.43
N ALA A 193 -13.92 2.97 -13.29
CA ALA A 193 -13.08 2.20 -12.40
C ALA A 193 -11.66 1.93 -12.94
N SER A 194 -11.30 2.48 -14.10
CA SER A 194 -9.94 2.30 -14.62
C SER A 194 -8.93 2.92 -13.66
N LYS A 195 -7.74 2.32 -13.62
CA LYS A 195 -6.62 2.78 -12.81
C LYS A 195 -6.31 4.27 -13.03
N GLU A 196 -6.29 4.71 -14.29
CA GLU A 196 -5.98 6.08 -14.68
C GLU A 196 -6.97 7.07 -14.07
N PHE A 197 -8.26 6.76 -14.08
CA PHE A 197 -9.28 7.64 -13.51
C PHE A 197 -9.13 7.78 -11.99
N ILE A 198 -8.93 6.66 -11.30
CA ILE A 198 -8.76 6.66 -9.84
C ILE A 198 -7.51 7.46 -9.44
N VAL A 199 -6.39 7.22 -10.12
CA VAL A 199 -5.12 7.90 -9.82
C VAL A 199 -5.19 9.40 -10.10
N ILE A 200 -5.75 9.82 -11.24
CA ILE A 200 -5.88 11.25 -11.57
C ILE A 200 -6.84 11.94 -10.59
N TYR A 201 -7.92 11.28 -10.20
CA TYR A 201 -8.85 11.85 -9.22
C TYR A 201 -8.17 12.01 -7.85
N ALA A 202 -7.43 10.99 -7.39
CA ALA A 202 -6.65 11.06 -6.16
C ALA A 202 -5.57 12.15 -6.22
N GLU A 203 -4.91 12.34 -7.37
CA GLU A 203 -3.92 13.41 -7.55
C GLU A 203 -4.57 14.78 -7.36
N ASN A 204 -5.77 14.98 -7.90
CA ASN A 204 -6.50 16.23 -7.70
C ASN A 204 -6.92 16.42 -6.24
N MET A 205 -7.33 15.37 -5.54
CA MET A 205 -7.62 15.44 -4.11
C MET A 205 -6.40 15.86 -3.28
N LEU A 206 -5.21 15.33 -3.58
CA LEU A 206 -3.96 15.71 -2.90
C LEU A 206 -3.50 17.13 -3.28
N ARG A 207 -3.72 17.55 -4.53
CA ARG A 207 -3.49 18.95 -4.94
C ARG A 207 -4.37 19.93 -4.16
N LEU A 208 -5.63 19.57 -3.87
CA LEU A 208 -6.50 20.38 -3.01
C LEU A 208 -5.94 20.49 -1.58
N ASP A 209 -5.41 19.40 -1.04
CA ASP A 209 -4.74 19.42 0.27
C ASP A 209 -3.47 20.28 0.28
N CYS A 210 -2.73 20.36 -0.83
CA CYS A 210 -1.58 21.26 -0.95
C CYS A 210 -1.96 22.74 -1.17
N SER A 211 -3.24 23.04 -1.39
CA SER A 211 -3.70 24.40 -1.71
C SER A 211 -4.03 25.21 -0.45
N PRO A 212 -4.22 26.54 -0.54
CA PRO A 212 -4.71 27.35 0.59
C PRO A 212 -6.06 26.88 1.16
N LEU A 213 -6.78 26.00 0.45
CA LEU A 213 -8.03 25.39 0.88
C LEU A 213 -7.82 24.25 1.91
N SER A 214 -6.57 23.89 2.19
CA SER A 214 -6.17 22.76 3.03
C SER A 214 -6.73 22.80 4.44
N GLU A 215 -6.87 23.99 5.04
CA GLU A 215 -7.37 24.15 6.42
C GLU A 215 -8.79 23.60 6.59
N LEU A 216 -9.63 23.70 5.55
CA LEU A 216 -11.03 23.26 5.58
C LEU A 216 -11.23 21.89 4.94
N VAL A 217 -10.44 21.57 3.91
CA VAL A 217 -10.69 20.41 3.03
C VAL A 217 -9.60 19.36 3.09
N GLY A 218 -8.36 19.75 3.41
CA GLY A 218 -7.16 18.94 3.23
C GLY A 218 -7.16 17.65 4.05
N SER A 219 -7.35 17.76 5.37
CA SER A 219 -7.35 16.60 6.28
C SER A 219 -8.31 15.51 5.80
N THR A 220 -9.45 15.93 5.25
CA THR A 220 -10.47 15.04 4.74
C THR A 220 -10.04 14.30 3.46
N MET A 221 -9.32 14.98 2.56
CA MET A 221 -8.90 14.40 1.28
C MET A 221 -7.89 13.28 1.48
N LEU A 222 -6.87 13.51 2.32
CA LEU A 222 -5.89 12.48 2.65
C LEU A 222 -6.57 11.28 3.31
N LEU A 223 -7.48 11.50 4.26
CA LEU A 223 -8.21 10.43 4.93
C LEU A 223 -9.00 9.56 3.94
N ALA A 224 -9.72 10.18 3.00
CA ALA A 224 -10.48 9.46 1.99
C ALA A 224 -9.58 8.62 1.05
N ILE A 225 -8.36 9.09 0.77
CA ILE A 225 -7.37 8.33 -0.01
C ILE A 225 -6.84 7.15 0.81
N VAL A 226 -6.50 7.35 2.09
CA VAL A 226 -6.04 6.27 2.98
C VAL A 226 -7.13 5.21 3.13
N ASP A 227 -8.39 5.61 3.31
CA ASP A 227 -9.53 4.67 3.38
C ASP A 227 -9.64 3.86 2.07
N ARG A 228 -9.41 4.49 0.91
CA ARG A 228 -9.41 3.80 -0.39
C ARG A 228 -8.22 2.84 -0.56
N ILE A 229 -7.05 3.21 -0.06
CA ILE A 229 -5.85 2.35 -0.05
C ILE A 229 -6.13 1.11 0.81
N VAL A 230 -6.68 1.28 2.00
CA VAL A 230 -7.06 0.17 2.89
C VAL A 230 -8.11 -0.73 2.22
N GLU A 231 -9.12 -0.14 1.58
CA GLU A 231 -10.16 -0.89 0.87
C GLU A 231 -9.56 -1.75 -0.25
N LEU A 232 -8.69 -1.16 -1.10
CA LEU A 232 -8.00 -1.89 -2.17
C LEU A 232 -7.12 -3.02 -1.64
N ASP A 233 -6.38 -2.76 -0.57
CA ASP A 233 -5.47 -3.71 0.07
C ASP A 233 -6.21 -4.94 0.63
N VAL A 234 -7.31 -4.71 1.35
CA VAL A 234 -8.15 -5.80 1.89
C VAL A 234 -8.82 -6.64 0.78
N PHE A 235 -9.08 -6.04 -0.38
CA PHE A 235 -9.67 -6.75 -1.53
C PHE A 235 -8.66 -7.58 -2.33
N ILE A 236 -7.37 -7.56 -2.01
CA ILE A 236 -6.38 -8.44 -2.64
C ILE A 236 -6.61 -9.88 -2.12
N PRO A 237 -6.83 -10.88 -3.00
CA PRO A 237 -7.17 -12.25 -2.60
C PRO A 237 -5.95 -13.04 -2.11
N TRP A 238 -5.44 -12.69 -0.93
CA TRP A 238 -4.30 -13.33 -0.28
C TRP A 238 -4.51 -14.81 0.05
N ASP A 239 -5.75 -15.19 0.41
CA ASP A 239 -6.08 -16.57 0.78
C ASP A 239 -5.88 -17.55 -0.41
N SER A 240 -5.87 -17.06 -1.65
CA SER A 240 -5.57 -17.84 -2.85
C SER A 240 -4.09 -17.82 -3.23
N ILE A 241 -3.37 -16.76 -2.85
CA ILE A 241 -1.93 -16.57 -3.12
C ILE A 241 -1.09 -17.40 -2.15
N MET A 242 -1.53 -17.55 -0.90
CA MET A 242 -0.73 -18.10 0.19
C MET A 242 -0.99 -19.61 0.46
N GLN A 243 -1.76 -20.32 -0.37
CA GLN A 243 -2.13 -21.72 -0.12
C GLN A 243 -0.96 -22.73 -0.17
N ASP A 244 0.17 -22.38 -0.79
CA ASP A 244 1.28 -23.30 -1.02
C ASP A 244 2.45 -23.21 0.00
N ASP A 245 2.54 -22.16 0.85
CA ASP A 245 3.77 -21.85 1.62
C ASP A 245 3.68 -21.92 3.16
N PHE A 246 2.51 -22.22 3.74
CA PHE A 246 2.30 -22.16 5.21
C PHE A 246 3.01 -23.24 6.07
N THR A 247 3.91 -24.04 5.49
CA THR A 247 4.83 -24.87 6.30
C THR A 247 6.09 -24.12 6.71
N LYS A 248 6.39 -22.95 6.15
CA LYS A 248 7.64 -22.20 6.39
C LYS A 248 7.44 -21.02 7.35
N GLY A 249 8.43 -20.76 8.21
CA GLY A 249 8.44 -19.65 9.17
C GLY A 249 8.62 -18.28 8.50
N ILE A 250 8.26 -17.18 9.20
CA ILE A 250 8.37 -15.79 8.70
C ILE A 250 9.79 -15.43 8.21
N PHE A 251 10.81 -16.01 8.84
CA PHE A 251 12.21 -15.81 8.47
C PHE A 251 12.65 -16.63 7.26
N GLU A 252 12.03 -17.80 7.04
CA GLU A 252 12.35 -18.73 5.95
C GLU A 252 11.77 -18.27 4.62
N ILE A 253 10.56 -17.69 4.64
CA ILE A 253 9.91 -17.10 3.45
C ILE A 253 10.81 -16.01 2.85
N GLU A 254 11.37 -15.13 3.68
CA GLU A 254 12.25 -14.05 3.20
C GLU A 254 13.65 -14.54 2.76
N LEU A 255 14.02 -15.79 3.08
CA LEU A 255 15.33 -16.39 2.81
C LEU A 255 15.37 -17.21 1.51
N GLU A 256 14.31 -17.98 1.23
CA GLU A 256 14.26 -18.88 0.08
C GLU A 256 13.99 -18.15 -1.24
N ASP A 257 13.35 -16.98 -1.19
CA ASP A 257 13.17 -16.10 -2.36
C ASP A 257 14.51 -15.49 -2.86
N LEU A 258 15.65 -15.85 -2.25
CA LEU A 258 16.96 -15.22 -2.47
C LEU A 258 18.11 -16.21 -2.74
N GLN A 259 17.84 -17.52 -2.89
CA GLN A 259 18.86 -18.53 -3.25
C GLN A 259 18.92 -18.77 -4.76
N GLY A 260 19.34 -17.75 -5.51
CA GLY A 260 20.00 -17.95 -6.81
C GLY A 260 21.49 -18.29 -6.60
N PRO A 261 22.17 -19.00 -7.52
CA PRO A 261 23.59 -19.32 -7.39
C PRO A 261 24.40 -18.01 -7.29
N MET A 262 25.09 -17.83 -6.17
CA MET A 262 25.88 -16.64 -5.88
C MET A 262 27.22 -16.70 -6.62
N ASP A 263 27.32 -15.96 -7.72
CA ASP A 263 28.59 -15.48 -8.26
C ASP A 263 28.76 -14.00 -7.88
N ASP A 264 29.96 -13.66 -7.41
CA ASP A 264 30.33 -12.50 -6.57
C ASP A 264 30.22 -11.10 -7.23
N ASP A 265 29.52 -10.96 -8.37
CA ASP A 265 29.58 -9.76 -9.23
C ASP A 265 28.21 -9.11 -9.56
N GLN A 266 27.08 -9.50 -8.95
CA GLN A 266 25.76 -9.07 -9.44
C GLN A 266 24.75 -8.62 -8.37
N GLN A 267 24.89 -7.38 -7.90
CA GLN A 267 23.79 -6.64 -7.24
C GLN A 267 22.54 -6.54 -8.17
N ASP A 268 22.76 -6.51 -9.50
CA ASP A 268 21.70 -6.41 -10.52
C ASP A 268 20.88 -7.70 -10.70
N SER A 269 21.42 -8.88 -10.37
CA SER A 269 20.70 -10.16 -10.50
C SER A 269 19.60 -10.31 -9.46
N PHE A 270 19.82 -9.78 -8.26
CA PHE A 270 18.87 -9.82 -7.13
C PHE A 270 17.60 -9.00 -7.38
N GLU A 271 17.73 -7.87 -8.08
CA GLU A 271 16.58 -7.03 -8.43
C GLU A 271 15.67 -7.72 -9.45
N LEU A 272 16.25 -8.50 -10.37
CA LEU A 272 15.54 -9.15 -11.45
C LEU A 272 14.67 -10.32 -10.94
N GLU A 273 15.19 -11.17 -10.07
CA GLU A 273 14.45 -12.32 -9.51
C GLU A 273 13.24 -11.88 -8.67
N ARG A 274 13.42 -10.84 -7.85
CA ARG A 274 12.32 -10.26 -7.07
C ARG A 274 11.26 -9.61 -7.96
N ASP A 275 11.67 -8.88 -8.99
CA ASP A 275 10.74 -8.27 -9.94
C ASP A 275 9.91 -9.33 -10.69
N ILE A 276 10.52 -10.48 -11.01
CA ILE A 276 9.83 -11.64 -11.60
C ILE A 276 8.83 -12.24 -10.61
N TRP A 277 9.21 -12.37 -9.33
CA TRP A 277 8.34 -12.90 -8.29
C TRP A 277 7.12 -11.98 -8.05
N ILE A 278 7.34 -10.68 -7.94
CA ILE A 278 6.27 -9.68 -7.81
C ILE A 278 5.36 -9.72 -9.04
N ASP A 279 5.91 -9.83 -10.24
CA ASP A 279 5.12 -9.92 -11.49
C ASP A 279 4.27 -11.19 -11.52
N ARG A 280 4.82 -12.33 -11.10
CA ARG A 280 4.10 -13.61 -11.01
C ARG A 280 2.90 -13.55 -10.06
N PHE A 281 3.01 -12.86 -8.93
CA PHE A 281 1.96 -12.83 -7.90
C PHE A 281 0.97 -11.67 -8.07
N PHE A 282 1.44 -10.50 -8.51
CA PHE A 282 0.64 -9.27 -8.54
C PHE A 282 0.50 -8.63 -9.92
N GLY A 283 1.18 -9.15 -10.95
CA GLY A 283 1.13 -8.62 -12.31
C GLY A 283 -0.29 -8.57 -12.88
N ASP A 284 -1.10 -9.59 -12.62
CA ASP A 284 -2.47 -9.71 -13.16
C ASP A 284 -3.56 -9.10 -12.25
N SER A 285 -3.21 -8.64 -11.04
CA SER A 285 -4.18 -8.10 -10.09
C SER A 285 -4.43 -6.60 -10.33
N ASP A 286 -5.57 -6.26 -10.93
CA ASP A 286 -6.00 -4.87 -11.16
C ASP A 286 -6.05 -4.05 -9.85
N ASN A 287 -6.51 -4.64 -8.75
CA ASN A 287 -6.52 -3.99 -7.43
C ASN A 287 -5.11 -3.72 -6.91
N ALA A 288 -4.17 -4.66 -7.08
CA ALA A 288 -2.77 -4.45 -6.67
C ALA A 288 -2.10 -3.34 -7.49
N GLN A 289 -2.35 -3.28 -8.80
CA GLN A 289 -1.82 -2.22 -9.66
C GLN A 289 -2.38 -0.83 -9.33
N LYS A 290 -3.67 -0.76 -8.98
CA LYS A 290 -4.33 0.47 -8.50
C LYS A 290 -3.74 0.91 -7.17
N LEU A 291 -3.62 -0.02 -6.22
CA LEU A 291 -3.03 0.21 -4.90
C LEU A 291 -1.60 0.73 -5.03
N ASP A 292 -0.75 0.05 -5.80
CA ASP A 292 0.65 0.43 -6.03
C ASP A 292 0.77 1.87 -6.55
N SER A 293 -0.12 2.27 -7.48
CA SER A 293 -0.08 3.63 -8.03
C SER A 293 -0.61 4.69 -7.06
N LEU A 294 -1.60 4.36 -6.22
CA LEU A 294 -2.06 5.26 -5.16
C LEU A 294 -1.03 5.41 -4.03
N MET A 295 -0.32 4.33 -3.69
CA MET A 295 0.77 4.36 -2.71
C MET A 295 1.89 5.30 -3.19
N VAL A 296 2.36 5.13 -4.43
CA VAL A 296 3.37 6.01 -5.03
C VAL A 296 2.92 7.47 -5.04
N LEU A 297 1.70 7.75 -5.48
CA LEU A 297 1.15 9.09 -5.51
C LEU A 297 1.11 9.72 -4.09
N THR A 298 0.76 8.93 -3.09
CA THR A 298 0.74 9.38 -1.69
C THR A 298 2.15 9.66 -1.17
N PHE A 299 3.14 8.86 -1.56
CA PHE A 299 4.55 9.07 -1.23
C PHE A 299 5.11 10.35 -1.86
N GLU A 300 4.84 10.59 -3.14
CA GLU A 300 5.21 11.83 -3.84
C GLU A 300 4.60 13.06 -3.17
N TYR A 301 3.35 12.96 -2.74
CA TYR A 301 2.69 14.00 -1.95
C TYR A 301 3.39 14.25 -0.60
N PHE A 302 3.82 13.20 0.12
CA PHE A 302 4.57 13.39 1.36
C PHE A 302 5.94 14.03 1.15
N ILE A 303 6.63 13.71 0.05
CA ILE A 303 7.88 14.39 -0.34
C ILE A 303 7.61 15.89 -0.49
N SER A 304 6.57 16.27 -1.26
CA SER A 304 6.20 17.67 -1.45
C SER A 304 5.80 18.36 -0.13
N CYS A 305 5.11 17.66 0.77
CA CYS A 305 4.79 18.17 2.10
C CYS A 305 6.03 18.38 2.98
N ASN A 306 7.04 17.52 2.84
CA ASN A 306 8.30 17.65 3.56
C ASN A 306 9.09 18.87 3.04
N GLU A 307 9.20 19.01 1.72
CA GLU A 307 9.87 20.15 1.08
C GLU A 307 9.22 21.50 1.42
N SER A 308 7.89 21.51 1.60
CA SER A 308 7.13 22.69 2.02
C SER A 308 7.05 22.90 3.54
N GLY A 309 7.65 22.02 4.35
CA GLY A 309 7.66 22.11 5.82
C GLY A 309 6.31 21.80 6.49
N ARG A 310 5.35 21.20 5.76
CA ARG A 310 4.00 20.87 6.27
C ARG A 310 3.85 19.43 6.73
N LEU A 311 4.86 18.58 6.54
CA LEU A 311 4.77 17.14 6.83
C LEU A 311 4.25 16.84 8.25
N CYS A 312 4.70 17.56 9.27
CA CYS A 312 4.24 17.38 10.65
C CYS A 312 2.72 17.59 10.83
N GLN A 313 2.14 18.57 10.14
CA GLN A 313 0.69 18.88 10.22
C GLN A 313 -0.13 17.77 9.54
N VAL A 314 0.35 17.31 8.39
CA VAL A 314 -0.24 16.20 7.65
C VAL A 314 -0.15 14.90 8.46
N PHE A 315 0.99 14.70 9.14
CA PHE A 315 1.25 13.55 9.97
C PHE A 315 0.27 13.39 11.14
N ASP A 316 -0.18 14.50 11.74
CA ASP A 316 -1.22 14.45 12.79
C ASP A 316 -2.52 13.81 12.30
N THR A 317 -2.95 14.22 11.11
CA THR A 317 -4.14 13.66 10.46
C THR A 317 -3.94 12.19 10.11
N LEU A 318 -2.76 11.87 9.56
CA LEU A 318 -2.40 10.50 9.18
C LEU A 318 -2.34 9.58 10.41
N LEU A 319 -1.80 10.04 11.54
CA LEU A 319 -1.71 9.29 12.78
C LEU A 319 -3.10 9.00 13.37
N HIS A 320 -4.01 9.98 13.31
CA HIS A 320 -5.41 9.76 13.69
C HIS A 320 -6.08 8.71 12.79
N SER A 321 -5.86 8.81 11.47
CA SER A 321 -6.35 7.82 10.50
C SER A 321 -5.83 6.42 10.81
N PHE A 322 -4.52 6.30 11.04
CA PHE A 322 -3.87 5.03 11.30
C PHE A 322 -4.48 4.31 12.49
N GLN A 323 -4.72 5.03 13.59
CA GLN A 323 -5.31 4.45 14.80
C GLN A 323 -6.74 3.92 14.57
N LYS A 324 -7.50 4.58 13.69
CA LYS A 324 -8.92 4.29 13.48
C LYS A 324 -9.16 3.28 12.35
N THR A 325 -8.51 3.48 11.20
CA THR A 325 -8.73 2.71 9.97
C THR A 325 -7.68 1.63 9.79
N VAL A 326 -6.38 1.98 9.71
CA VAL A 326 -5.32 1.03 9.32
C VAL A 326 -5.09 -0.02 10.39
N MET A 327 -4.99 0.38 11.66
CA MET A 327 -4.73 -0.53 12.77
C MET A 327 -5.89 -1.52 13.03
N THR A 328 -7.11 -1.20 12.57
CA THR A 328 -8.29 -2.05 12.72
C THR A 328 -8.64 -2.83 11.45
N ALA A 329 -7.96 -2.56 10.33
CA ALA A 329 -8.17 -3.22 9.05
C ALA A 329 -7.56 -4.63 9.05
N TYR A 330 -8.35 -5.59 9.50
CA TYR A 330 -8.00 -7.01 9.45
C TYR A 330 -7.73 -7.43 8.00
N LYS A 331 -6.57 -8.06 7.74
CA LYS A 331 -6.01 -8.47 6.43
C LYS A 331 -5.34 -7.39 5.56
N SER A 332 -5.25 -6.13 6.00
CA SER A 332 -4.42 -5.14 5.30
C SER A 332 -2.93 -5.55 5.38
N LYS A 333 -2.23 -5.51 4.24
CA LYS A 333 -0.82 -5.92 4.09
C LYS A 333 0.08 -4.84 3.53
N PHE A 334 -0.46 -3.74 3.01
CA PHE A 334 0.32 -2.66 2.40
C PHE A 334 -0.01 -1.25 2.89
N ALA A 335 -1.25 -0.99 3.31
CA ALA A 335 -1.69 0.37 3.67
C ALA A 335 -0.85 1.00 4.79
N GLN A 336 -0.32 0.20 5.71
CA GLN A 336 0.58 0.64 6.78
C GLN A 336 1.88 1.27 6.27
N PHE A 337 2.33 0.95 5.06
CA PHE A 337 3.52 1.57 4.47
C PHE A 337 3.35 3.06 4.16
N VAL A 338 2.11 3.56 4.07
CA VAL A 338 1.81 5.00 4.04
C VAL A 338 2.39 5.68 5.29
N MET A 339 2.15 5.10 6.46
CA MET A 339 2.67 5.60 7.73
C MET A 339 4.20 5.42 7.82
N PHE A 340 4.72 4.26 7.41
CA PHE A 340 6.16 3.99 7.42
C PHE A 340 6.95 5.01 6.59
N TYR A 341 6.47 5.30 5.38
CA TYR A 341 7.18 6.21 4.48
C TYR A 341 7.16 7.65 5.00
N ALA A 342 6.01 8.13 5.51
CA ALA A 342 5.93 9.44 6.16
C ALA A 342 6.91 9.56 7.33
N CYS A 343 7.04 8.51 8.14
CA CYS A 343 8.03 8.45 9.22
C CYS A 343 9.47 8.48 8.71
N SER A 344 9.75 7.89 7.55
CA SER A 344 11.11 7.84 6.98
C SER A 344 11.61 9.19 6.47
N LEU A 345 10.70 10.10 6.10
CA LEU A 345 11.03 11.45 5.66
C LEU A 345 11.44 12.37 6.81
N ASP A 346 10.90 12.14 8.01
CA ASP A 346 11.23 12.86 9.23
C ASP A 346 11.35 11.87 10.41
N PRO A 347 12.49 11.17 10.52
CA PRO A 347 12.73 10.18 11.57
C PRO A 347 12.62 10.75 12.99
N GLU A 348 13.07 12.00 13.19
CA GLU A 348 13.24 12.59 14.51
C GLU A 348 11.89 12.97 15.15
N ILE A 349 10.99 13.58 14.36
CA ILE A 349 9.69 14.00 14.88
C ILE A 349 8.63 12.94 14.54
N CYS A 350 8.38 12.69 13.26
CA CYS A 350 7.31 11.79 12.82
C CYS A 350 7.62 10.34 13.21
N GLY A 351 8.83 9.87 12.91
CA GLY A 351 9.25 8.50 13.18
C GLY A 351 9.25 8.12 14.67
N LYS A 352 9.84 8.96 15.53
CA LYS A 352 9.83 8.73 16.99
C LYS A 352 8.42 8.84 17.57
N ARG A 353 7.62 9.83 17.12
CA ARG A 353 6.25 10.02 17.60
C ARG A 353 5.34 8.84 17.27
N PHE A 354 5.49 8.22 16.10
CA PHE A 354 4.75 7.01 15.75
C PHE A 354 5.03 5.88 16.75
N ALA A 355 6.31 5.57 16.99
CA ALA A 355 6.72 4.52 17.93
C ALA A 355 6.24 4.82 19.36
N ILE A 356 6.41 6.06 19.85
CA ILE A 356 5.94 6.47 21.19
C ILE A 356 4.42 6.29 21.31
N THR A 357 3.66 6.62 20.26
CA THR A 357 2.21 6.47 20.24
C THR A 357 1.80 5.00 20.34
N LEU A 358 2.46 4.11 19.59
CA LEU A 358 2.22 2.67 19.66
C LEU A 358 2.56 2.11 21.04
N ILE A 359 3.67 2.53 21.66
CA ILE A 359 4.01 2.13 23.03
C ILE A 359 2.93 2.58 24.00
N HIS A 360 2.45 3.83 23.87
CA HIS A 360 1.37 4.33 24.73
C HIS A 360 0.11 3.48 24.61
N ILE A 361 -0.33 3.16 23.39
CA ILE A 361 -1.48 2.29 23.15
C ILE A 361 -1.26 0.90 23.77
N PHE A 362 -0.06 0.34 23.64
CA PHE A 362 0.29 -0.94 24.26
C PHE A 362 0.26 -0.89 25.79
N GLU A 363 0.75 0.18 26.41
CA GLU A 363 0.84 0.31 27.87
C GLU A 363 -0.53 0.59 28.52
N THR A 364 -1.31 1.51 27.94
CA THR A 364 -2.53 2.09 28.56
C THR A 364 -3.84 1.71 27.88
N GLY A 365 -3.79 1.03 26.73
CA GLY A 365 -4.98 0.67 25.96
C GLY A 365 -6.01 -0.14 26.75
N VAL A 366 -7.29 0.17 26.53
CA VAL A 366 -8.41 -0.52 27.20
C VAL A 366 -8.69 -1.89 26.56
N HIS A 367 -8.61 -1.96 25.23
CA HIS A 367 -8.94 -3.16 24.46
C HIS A 367 -7.70 -4.04 24.23
N VAL A 368 -7.81 -5.33 24.56
CA VAL A 368 -6.70 -6.30 24.48
C VAL A 368 -6.18 -6.41 23.05
N GLU A 369 -7.08 -6.51 22.08
CA GLU A 369 -6.77 -6.65 20.65
C GLU A 369 -5.98 -5.45 20.15
N LEU A 370 -6.37 -4.23 20.56
CA LEU A 370 -5.70 -3.00 20.18
C LEU A 370 -4.26 -2.94 20.71
N ARG A 371 -4.06 -3.39 21.96
CA ARG A 371 -2.72 -3.45 22.58
C ARG A 371 -1.83 -4.45 21.87
N MET A 372 -2.38 -5.62 21.53
CA MET A 372 -1.66 -6.65 20.78
C MET A 372 -1.26 -6.16 19.39
N SER A 373 -2.19 -5.53 18.66
CA SER A 373 -1.88 -4.92 17.37
C SER A 373 -0.82 -3.83 17.51
N ALA A 374 -0.92 -2.96 18.52
CA ALA A 374 0.03 -1.87 18.72
C ALA A 374 1.46 -2.39 18.95
N VAL A 375 1.65 -3.42 19.76
CA VAL A 375 2.99 -4.00 19.98
C VAL A 375 3.50 -4.76 18.75
N ALA A 376 2.63 -5.39 17.97
CA ALA A 376 3.00 -6.02 16.71
C ALA A 376 3.49 -4.98 15.67
N TYR A 377 2.74 -3.89 15.49
CA TYR A 377 3.13 -2.75 14.64
C TYR A 377 4.45 -2.13 15.13
N LEU A 378 4.59 -1.92 16.44
CA LEU A 378 5.78 -1.34 17.03
C LEU A 378 7.02 -2.21 16.82
N ALA A 379 6.91 -3.51 17.13
CA ALA A 379 8.03 -4.44 16.99
C ALA A 379 8.47 -4.56 15.54
N SER A 380 7.51 -4.68 14.62
CA SER A 380 7.78 -4.72 13.19
C SER A 380 8.40 -3.42 12.68
N TYR A 381 7.89 -2.27 13.11
CA TYR A 381 8.43 -0.96 12.75
C TYR A 381 9.87 -0.77 13.23
N ILE A 382 10.13 -1.04 14.51
CA ILE A 382 11.46 -0.90 15.11
C ILE A 382 12.46 -1.86 14.47
N ALA A 383 12.05 -3.10 14.19
CA ALA A 383 12.90 -4.09 13.53
C ALA A 383 13.28 -3.64 12.11
N ARG A 384 12.32 -3.13 11.33
CA ARG A 384 12.46 -2.92 9.89
C ARG A 384 12.88 -1.49 9.49
N ALA A 385 12.66 -0.48 10.33
CA ALA A 385 12.92 0.93 10.00
C ALA A 385 14.40 1.31 10.11
N ARG A 386 15.16 1.26 9.00
CA ARG A 386 16.61 1.54 8.99
C ARG A 386 16.98 2.93 9.52
N PHE A 387 16.08 3.89 9.35
CA PHE A 387 16.28 5.31 9.69
C PHE A 387 16.13 5.66 11.18
N LEU A 388 15.74 4.71 12.03
CA LEU A 388 15.68 4.92 13.48
C LEU A 388 17.08 4.79 14.10
N ASP A 389 17.43 5.71 14.99
CA ASP A 389 18.70 5.70 15.68
C ASP A 389 18.75 4.62 16.77
N VAL A 390 19.93 4.01 16.91
CA VAL A 390 20.16 2.90 17.86
C VAL A 390 19.80 3.24 19.31
N PRO A 391 20.10 4.45 19.85
CA PRO A 391 19.67 4.83 21.19
C PRO A 391 18.14 4.81 21.37
N PHE A 392 17.39 5.36 20.41
CA PHE A 392 15.93 5.37 20.47
C PHE A 392 15.34 3.95 20.39
N VAL A 393 15.88 3.11 19.50
CA VAL A 393 15.50 1.69 19.43
C VAL A 393 15.70 1.00 20.78
N ALA A 394 16.82 1.28 21.46
CA ALA A 394 17.10 0.74 22.79
C ALA A 394 16.10 1.24 23.84
N ASP A 395 15.78 2.54 23.84
CA ASP A 395 14.81 3.13 24.76
C ASP A 395 13.41 2.53 24.57
N CYS A 396 12.99 2.29 23.33
CA CYS A 396 11.73 1.61 23.02
C CYS A 396 11.73 0.16 23.53
N LEU A 397 12.81 -0.58 23.29
CA LEU A 397 12.98 -1.96 23.78
C LEU A 397 12.96 -2.00 25.31
N GLU A 398 13.64 -1.08 25.98
CA GLU A 398 13.63 -0.93 27.43
C GLU A 398 12.23 -0.73 28.00
N ARG A 399 11.40 0.12 27.38
CA ARG A 399 10.01 0.30 27.80
C ARG A 399 9.20 -0.98 27.68
N LEU A 400 9.34 -1.73 26.58
CA LEU A 400 8.64 -3.02 26.40
C LEU A 400 9.08 -4.05 27.44
N VAL A 401 10.39 -4.19 27.65
CA VAL A 401 10.96 -5.12 28.65
C VAL A 401 10.48 -4.76 30.05
N ASN A 402 10.55 -3.48 30.43
CA ASN A 402 10.10 -3.01 31.75
C ASN A 402 8.59 -3.27 31.96
N TRP A 403 7.77 -3.07 30.94
CA TRP A 403 6.34 -3.39 31.02
C TRP A 403 6.11 -4.88 31.24
N CYS A 404 6.75 -5.75 30.44
CA CYS A 404 6.63 -7.20 30.56
C CYS A 404 7.17 -7.72 31.90
N TYR A 405 8.31 -7.19 32.36
CA TYR A 405 8.89 -7.55 33.66
C TYR A 405 7.97 -7.19 34.83
N ASN A 406 7.41 -5.98 34.83
CA ASN A 406 6.45 -5.55 35.85
C ASN A 406 5.17 -6.40 35.84
N TYR A 407 4.70 -6.77 34.64
CA TYR A 407 3.58 -7.70 34.49
C TYR A 407 3.90 -9.06 35.14
N SER A 408 5.03 -9.67 34.78
CA SER A 408 5.50 -10.95 35.34
C SER A 408 5.58 -10.90 36.86
N LYS A 409 6.17 -9.83 37.43
CA LYS A 409 6.30 -9.64 38.87
C LYS A 409 4.96 -9.58 39.61
N SER A 410 3.92 -9.06 38.97
CA SER A 410 2.56 -9.03 39.55
C SER A 410 1.85 -10.40 39.53
N ARG A 411 2.43 -11.39 38.85
CA ARG A 411 1.81 -12.70 38.54
C ARG A 411 2.61 -13.90 39.06
N VAL A 412 3.52 -13.69 40.01
CA VAL A 412 4.42 -14.72 40.56
C VAL A 412 3.67 -15.91 41.19
N SER A 413 2.43 -15.71 41.64
CA SER A 413 1.58 -16.77 42.22
C SER A 413 0.98 -17.73 41.20
N GLU A 414 0.99 -17.39 39.91
CA GLU A 414 0.41 -18.21 38.85
C GLU A 414 1.45 -19.24 38.36
N THR A 415 1.06 -20.51 38.36
CA THR A 415 1.96 -21.66 38.08
C THR A 415 1.68 -22.37 36.76
N ILE A 416 0.54 -22.07 36.12
CA ILE A 416 0.11 -22.72 34.87
C ILE A 416 0.02 -21.66 33.78
N PRO A 417 0.75 -21.79 32.66
CA PRO A 417 0.61 -20.88 31.53
C PRO A 417 -0.82 -20.86 31.01
N ASN A 418 -1.43 -19.67 30.96
CA ASN A 418 -2.73 -19.47 30.33
C ASN A 418 -2.63 -18.48 29.15
N PRO A 419 -2.48 -18.99 27.92
CA PRO A 419 -2.38 -18.17 26.71
C PRO A 419 -3.52 -17.16 26.55
N LYS A 420 -4.75 -17.53 26.94
CA LYS A 420 -5.94 -16.69 26.80
C LYS A 420 -6.00 -15.56 27.83
N ALA A 421 -5.45 -15.77 29.03
CA ALA A 421 -5.48 -14.77 30.09
C ALA A 421 -4.36 -13.72 29.98
N HIS A 422 -3.21 -14.10 29.41
CA HIS A 422 -2.02 -13.22 29.35
C HIS A 422 -1.65 -12.81 27.93
N LYS A 423 -2.64 -12.67 27.03
CA LYS A 423 -2.38 -12.43 25.60
C LYS A 423 -1.47 -11.22 25.32
N VAL A 424 -1.70 -10.11 26.02
CA VAL A 424 -0.91 -8.88 25.86
C VAL A 424 0.55 -9.10 26.29
N PHE A 425 0.77 -9.88 27.36
CA PHE A 425 2.10 -10.24 27.83
C PHE A 425 2.85 -11.07 26.79
N TYR A 426 2.22 -12.13 26.26
CA TYR A 426 2.85 -12.95 25.23
C TYR A 426 3.10 -12.18 23.93
N ALA A 427 2.19 -11.28 23.52
CA ALA A 427 2.43 -10.37 22.40
C ALA A 427 3.62 -9.43 22.63
N GLY A 428 3.77 -8.91 23.85
CA GLY A 428 4.94 -8.13 24.25
C GLY A 428 6.24 -8.93 24.21
N CYS A 429 6.26 -10.14 24.77
CA CYS A 429 7.41 -11.05 24.71
C CYS A 429 7.80 -11.39 23.26
N GLN A 430 6.81 -11.69 22.41
CA GLN A 430 7.03 -11.97 21.00
C GLN A 430 7.62 -10.76 20.26
N GLY A 431 7.13 -9.56 20.54
CA GLY A 431 7.68 -8.31 19.98
C GLY A 431 9.13 -8.05 20.42
N ILE A 432 9.45 -8.30 21.70
CA ILE A 432 10.82 -8.19 22.23
C ILE A 432 11.76 -9.16 21.49
N MET A 433 11.39 -10.44 21.38
CA MET A 433 12.18 -11.44 20.67
C MET A 433 12.42 -11.05 19.21
N TYR A 434 11.37 -10.61 18.52
CA TYR A 434 11.47 -10.19 17.11
C TYR A 434 12.39 -8.98 16.90
N ILE A 435 12.29 -7.94 17.75
CA ILE A 435 13.20 -6.78 17.68
C ILE A 435 14.65 -7.25 17.88
N ILE A 436 14.88 -8.16 18.83
CA ILE A 436 16.23 -8.68 19.12
C ILE A 436 16.81 -9.42 17.91
N CYS A 437 16.03 -10.27 17.25
CA CYS A 437 16.46 -10.99 16.04
C CYS A 437 16.93 -10.01 14.95
N PHE A 438 16.12 -9.02 14.61
CA PHE A 438 16.43 -8.07 13.52
C PHE A 438 17.53 -7.07 13.84
N ARG A 439 17.67 -6.66 15.11
CA ARG A 439 18.62 -5.60 15.52
C ARG A 439 19.88 -6.13 16.18
N ARG A 440 20.22 -7.42 16.01
CA ARG A 440 21.34 -8.10 16.68
C ARG A 440 22.67 -7.33 16.64
N GLY A 441 23.08 -6.77 15.51
CA GLY A 441 24.34 -6.02 15.40
C GLY A 441 24.36 -4.74 16.25
N SER A 442 23.27 -3.96 16.19
CA SER A 442 23.09 -2.78 17.04
C SER A 442 22.96 -3.17 18.53
N ILE A 443 22.27 -4.27 18.81
CA ILE A 443 22.00 -4.79 20.14
C ILE A 443 23.25 -5.35 20.82
N HIS A 444 24.15 -5.99 20.10
CA HIS A 444 25.45 -6.42 20.62
C HIS A 444 26.24 -5.21 21.17
N SER A 445 26.28 -4.10 20.42
CA SER A 445 26.89 -2.86 20.88
C SER A 445 26.17 -2.23 22.09
N LEU A 446 24.82 -2.31 22.11
CA LEU A 446 24.00 -1.78 23.20
C LEU A 446 24.19 -2.55 24.50
N PHE A 447 24.18 -3.88 24.46
CA PHE A 447 24.36 -4.73 25.63
C PHE A 447 25.81 -4.75 26.14
N ARG A 448 26.78 -4.34 25.31
CA ARG A 448 28.16 -4.05 25.75
C ARG A 448 28.26 -2.69 26.47
N ASN A 449 27.54 -1.68 25.98
CA ASN A 449 27.72 -0.28 26.42
C ASN A 449 26.71 0.24 27.45
N LYS A 450 25.46 -0.29 27.55
CA LYS A 450 24.35 0.41 28.23
C LYS A 450 23.53 -0.28 29.34
N SER A 451 23.71 -1.57 29.68
CA SER A 451 23.55 -2.11 31.07
C SER A 451 23.33 -3.62 31.12
N LYS A 452 24.00 -4.26 32.10
CA LYS A 452 23.70 -5.63 32.56
C LYS A 452 22.26 -5.78 33.07
N LEU A 453 21.63 -4.70 33.54
CA LEU A 453 20.30 -4.69 34.13
C LEU A 453 19.19 -5.01 33.11
N MET A 454 19.26 -4.40 31.92
CA MET A 454 18.33 -4.69 30.83
C MET A 454 18.39 -6.17 30.40
N ARG A 455 19.60 -6.71 30.33
CA ARG A 455 19.83 -8.14 30.05
C ARG A 455 19.20 -9.03 31.12
N MET A 456 19.38 -8.68 32.40
CA MET A 456 18.81 -9.42 33.53
C MET A 456 17.27 -9.46 33.50
N HIS A 457 16.61 -8.36 33.15
CA HIS A 457 15.14 -8.34 33.05
C HIS A 457 14.61 -9.22 31.91
N ILE A 458 15.32 -9.31 30.78
CA ILE A 458 14.93 -10.20 29.67
C ILE A 458 15.05 -11.66 30.10
N GLU A 459 16.17 -12.06 30.73
CA GLU A 459 16.34 -13.42 31.25
C GLU A 459 15.24 -13.80 32.26
N ASP A 460 14.91 -12.88 33.17
CA ASP A 460 13.84 -13.06 34.16
C ASP A 460 12.46 -13.27 33.50
N ILE A 461 12.16 -12.54 32.41
CA ILE A 461 10.91 -12.68 31.67
C ILE A 461 10.87 -14.03 30.96
N LEU A 462 11.94 -14.41 30.26
CA LEU A 462 11.99 -15.64 29.45
C LEU A 462 11.92 -16.91 30.31
N ARG A 463 12.53 -16.87 31.50
CA ARG A 463 12.50 -17.97 32.49
C ARG A 463 11.27 -17.93 33.42
N HIS A 464 10.35 -17.00 33.20
CA HIS A 464 9.18 -16.87 34.05
C HIS A 464 8.25 -18.09 33.94
N ARG A 465 7.49 -18.41 35.00
CA ARG A 465 6.55 -19.55 35.06
C ARG A 465 5.38 -19.48 34.08
N LEU A 466 5.19 -18.33 33.43
CA LEU A 466 4.24 -18.18 32.32
C LEU A 466 4.80 -18.77 31.01
N SER A 467 6.07 -19.20 30.99
CA SER A 467 6.71 -19.93 29.90
C SER A 467 6.51 -19.27 28.52
N PRO A 468 6.91 -18.00 28.32
CA PRO A 468 6.71 -17.31 27.04
C PRO A 468 7.34 -18.05 25.85
N LEU A 469 8.47 -18.75 26.07
CA LEU A 469 9.12 -19.59 25.06
C LEU A 469 8.25 -20.78 24.58
N MET A 470 7.26 -21.23 25.39
CA MET A 470 6.33 -22.30 25.01
C MET A 470 5.05 -21.79 24.33
N VAL A 471 4.74 -20.50 24.49
CA VAL A 471 3.44 -19.90 24.12
C VAL A 471 3.57 -19.01 22.88
N CYS A 472 4.69 -18.31 22.74
CA CYS A 472 4.98 -17.49 21.55
C CYS A 472 5.24 -18.37 20.32
N LEU A 473 5.15 -17.77 19.14
CA LEU A 473 5.28 -18.48 17.85
C LEU A 473 6.62 -19.23 17.74
N PRO A 474 6.62 -20.54 17.40
CA PRO A 474 7.85 -21.33 17.35
C PRO A 474 8.92 -20.76 16.42
N SER A 475 8.55 -20.29 15.23
CA SER A 475 9.49 -19.71 14.26
C SER A 475 10.23 -18.47 14.79
N ILE A 476 9.61 -17.70 15.69
CA ILE A 476 10.25 -16.54 16.33
C ILE A 476 11.14 -16.99 17.48
N VAL A 477 10.67 -17.97 18.27
CA VAL A 477 11.41 -18.49 19.40
C VAL A 477 12.69 -19.19 18.93
N GLU A 478 12.60 -20.03 17.90
CA GLU A 478 13.75 -20.74 17.32
C GLU A 478 14.80 -19.77 16.78
N GLU A 479 14.39 -18.76 16.02
CA GLU A 479 15.31 -17.74 15.52
C GLU A 479 15.93 -16.92 16.66
N PHE A 480 15.13 -16.56 17.66
CA PHE A 480 15.62 -15.83 18.83
C PHE A 480 16.66 -16.64 19.59
N LEU A 481 16.42 -17.94 19.80
CA LEU A 481 17.37 -18.82 20.48
C LEU A 481 18.67 -18.96 19.67
N ARG A 482 18.58 -19.11 18.35
CA ARG A 482 19.74 -19.14 17.45
C ARG A 482 20.56 -17.84 17.55
N VAL A 483 19.90 -16.69 17.48
CA VAL A 483 20.56 -15.38 17.62
C VAL A 483 21.16 -15.22 19.03
N ALA A 484 20.45 -15.62 20.07
CA ALA A 484 20.91 -15.54 21.46
C ALA A 484 22.18 -16.35 21.72
N GLU A 485 22.24 -17.55 21.14
CA GLU A 485 23.40 -18.45 21.19
C GLU A 485 24.59 -17.84 20.42
N ALA A 486 24.39 -17.47 19.15
CA ALA A 486 25.43 -16.89 18.30
C ALA A 486 26.04 -15.61 18.88
N THR A 487 25.23 -14.80 19.56
CA THR A 487 25.69 -13.52 20.15
C THR A 487 26.14 -13.65 21.61
N CYS A 488 26.12 -14.86 22.19
CA CYS A 488 26.37 -15.12 23.61
C CYS A 488 25.58 -14.17 24.54
N LEU A 489 24.41 -13.69 24.10
CA LEU A 489 23.64 -12.69 24.83
C LEU A 489 22.96 -13.30 26.06
N PHE A 490 22.57 -14.57 25.97
CA PHE A 490 21.86 -15.30 27.01
C PHE A 490 22.38 -16.73 27.11
N SER A 491 22.58 -17.23 28.33
CA SER A 491 22.91 -18.65 28.55
C SER A 491 21.63 -19.39 28.95
N PHE A 492 21.12 -20.28 28.11
CA PHE A 492 20.02 -21.17 28.45
C PHE A 492 20.60 -22.56 28.77
N PRO A 493 20.25 -23.19 29.91
CA PRO A 493 20.67 -24.56 30.18
C PRO A 493 20.02 -25.52 29.18
N ASP A 494 20.79 -26.51 28.70
CA ASP A 494 20.47 -27.45 27.61
C ASP A 494 19.15 -28.25 27.75
N ASN A 495 18.43 -28.14 28.87
CA ASN A 495 17.19 -28.88 29.15
C ASN A 495 15.90 -28.03 29.14
N ASP A 496 15.98 -26.70 29.02
CA ASP A 496 14.79 -25.81 29.08
C ASP A 496 14.43 -25.17 27.72
N ALA A 497 15.24 -25.38 26.68
CA ALA A 497 14.97 -24.85 25.34
C ALA A 497 14.06 -25.83 24.55
N PRO A 498 12.92 -25.38 24.01
CA PRO A 498 12.03 -26.19 23.18
C PRO A 498 12.61 -26.34 21.76
N VAL A 499 13.82 -26.88 21.63
CA VAL A 499 14.42 -27.07 20.31
C VAL A 499 13.76 -28.28 19.64
N GLY A 500 13.03 -28.05 18.54
CA GLY A 500 12.51 -29.10 17.67
C GLY A 500 11.12 -29.66 18.00
N LEU A 501 10.27 -28.94 18.75
CA LEU A 501 8.91 -29.39 19.04
C LEU A 501 7.90 -28.86 18.00
N LEU A 502 7.10 -29.80 17.48
CA LEU A 502 5.76 -29.54 16.91
C LEU A 502 5.04 -28.44 17.71
N GLU A 503 4.35 -27.54 17.00
CA GLU A 503 3.61 -26.41 17.58
C GLU A 503 2.84 -26.84 18.85
N SER A 504 3.25 -26.30 20.01
CA SER A 504 2.64 -26.63 21.31
C SER A 504 1.14 -26.30 21.31
N GLU A 505 0.33 -27.10 22.00
CA GLU A 505 -1.11 -26.80 22.19
C GLU A 505 -1.32 -25.39 22.80
N LEU A 506 -0.35 -24.88 23.57
CA LEU A 506 -0.35 -23.54 24.12
C LEU A 506 -0.10 -22.45 23.06
N SER A 507 0.79 -22.71 22.09
CA SER A 507 1.02 -21.85 20.93
C SER A 507 -0.23 -21.79 20.06
N ILE A 508 -0.83 -22.95 19.76
CA ILE A 508 -2.10 -23.04 19.02
C ILE A 508 -3.22 -22.29 19.76
N ALA A 509 -3.29 -22.40 21.09
CA ALA A 509 -4.29 -21.72 21.90
C ALA A 509 -4.09 -20.20 22.02
N PHE A 510 -2.85 -19.72 21.86
CA PHE A 510 -2.53 -18.30 21.76
C PHE A 510 -2.94 -17.73 20.40
N GLY A 511 -2.60 -18.46 19.32
CA GLY A 511 -2.80 -18.07 17.93
C GLY A 511 -4.21 -18.26 17.35
N GLY A 512 -4.93 -19.28 17.81
CA GLY A 512 -6.30 -19.62 17.40
C GLY A 512 -6.42 -20.31 16.03
N ASN A 513 -7.63 -20.81 15.68
CA ASN A 513 -7.94 -21.45 14.37
C ASN A 513 -7.84 -20.49 13.17
N GLN A 514 -7.67 -19.19 13.42
CA GLN A 514 -7.43 -18.15 12.42
C GLN A 514 -6.16 -17.42 12.83
N ARG A 515 -5.04 -18.14 12.74
CA ARG A 515 -3.69 -17.68 13.06
C ARG A 515 -3.56 -16.17 12.87
N LEU A 516 -3.58 -15.43 13.99
CA LEU A 516 -2.95 -14.10 14.08
C LEU A 516 -1.41 -14.23 13.92
N ASP A 517 -0.92 -15.43 13.59
CA ASP A 517 0.43 -15.95 13.77
C ASP A 517 1.39 -15.74 12.58
N THR A 518 1.12 -14.75 11.74
CA THR A 518 2.08 -14.15 10.78
C THR A 518 1.95 -12.63 10.75
N PHE A 519 1.75 -12.00 11.92
CA PHE A 519 1.41 -10.57 11.98
C PHE A 519 2.54 -9.73 12.56
N PHE A 520 3.62 -9.57 11.79
CA PHE A 520 4.43 -8.36 11.87
C PHE A 520 4.03 -7.47 10.68
N PRO A 521 3.33 -6.35 10.92
CA PRO A 521 2.68 -5.62 9.83
C PRO A 521 3.62 -5.07 8.76
N PHE A 522 4.89 -4.82 9.07
CA PHE A 522 5.89 -4.36 8.09
C PHE A 522 6.71 -5.53 7.55
N ASP A 523 6.05 -6.57 7.06
CA ASP A 523 6.69 -7.56 6.18
C ASP A 523 6.97 -6.96 4.79
N PRO A 524 7.93 -7.51 4.02
CA PRO A 524 8.42 -6.89 2.78
C PRO A 524 7.30 -6.39 1.86
N CYS A 525 7.47 -5.17 1.33
CA CYS A 525 6.50 -4.58 0.43
C CYS A 525 6.61 -5.24 -0.95
N LEU A 526 5.57 -5.97 -1.35
CA LEU A 526 5.54 -6.72 -2.61
C LEU A 526 4.87 -5.94 -3.75
N LEU A 527 4.79 -4.60 -3.61
CA LEU A 527 4.25 -3.71 -4.62
C LEU A 527 5.40 -3.10 -5.43
N LYS A 528 5.44 -3.39 -6.73
CA LYS A 528 6.59 -3.12 -7.60
C LYS A 528 7.08 -1.66 -7.57
N LYS A 529 6.17 -0.69 -7.66
CA LYS A 529 6.56 0.73 -7.70
C LYS A 529 6.76 1.31 -6.30
N ALA A 530 5.89 0.98 -5.36
CA ALA A 530 5.95 1.45 -3.99
C ALA A 530 7.19 0.93 -3.24
N ASP A 531 7.65 -0.31 -3.49
CA ASP A 531 8.86 -0.88 -2.87
C ASP A 531 10.10 -0.01 -3.13
N ARG A 532 10.21 0.62 -4.31
CA ARG A 532 11.33 1.53 -4.64
C ARG A 532 11.48 2.70 -3.66
N PHE A 533 10.38 3.15 -3.07
CA PHE A 533 10.38 4.22 -2.06
C PHE A 533 10.70 3.69 -0.66
N ILE A 534 10.30 2.45 -0.36
CA ILE A 534 10.45 1.82 0.96
C ILE A 534 11.85 1.23 1.14
N ARG A 535 12.36 0.51 0.14
CA ARG A 535 13.61 -0.25 0.15
C ARG A 535 14.82 0.52 0.70
N PRO A 536 15.08 1.79 0.33
CA PRO A 536 16.23 2.53 0.89
C PRO A 536 16.16 2.73 2.40
N ASN A 537 14.98 2.60 3.00
CA ASN A 537 14.74 2.89 4.41
C ASN A 537 14.30 1.64 5.20
N PHE A 538 14.38 0.46 4.56
CA PHE A 538 13.84 -0.80 5.08
C PHE A 538 14.95 -1.84 5.29
N VAL A 539 14.85 -2.60 6.38
CA VAL A 539 15.74 -3.71 6.71
C VAL A 539 15.08 -5.02 6.31
N TYR A 540 15.68 -5.72 5.36
CA TYR A 540 15.29 -7.07 4.97
C TYR A 540 16.04 -8.08 5.84
N TRP A 541 15.41 -9.22 6.12
CA TRP A 541 16.00 -10.27 6.94
C TRP A 541 17.30 -10.83 6.35
N SER A 542 17.39 -10.91 5.02
CA SER A 542 18.61 -11.33 4.32
C SER A 542 19.83 -10.44 4.58
N MET A 543 19.61 -9.13 4.74
CA MET A 543 20.66 -8.17 5.11
C MET A 543 21.12 -8.38 6.55
N VAL A 544 20.21 -8.86 7.41
CA VAL A 544 20.55 -9.19 8.79
C VAL A 544 21.40 -10.46 8.79
N ARG A 545 20.95 -11.54 8.13
CA ARG A 545 21.60 -12.86 8.13
C ARG A 545 23.04 -12.83 7.60
N THR A 546 23.23 -12.30 6.39
CA THR A 546 24.53 -12.20 5.70
C THR A 546 25.61 -11.54 6.57
N ALA A 547 25.24 -10.48 7.30
CA ALA A 547 26.15 -9.79 8.21
C ALA A 547 26.60 -10.61 9.44
N SER A 548 26.00 -11.79 9.73
CA SER A 548 26.60 -12.72 10.71
C SER A 548 27.43 -13.81 10.09
N ASP A 549 27.03 -14.34 8.95
CA ASP A 549 27.79 -15.42 8.32
C ASP A 549 29.22 -14.90 7.99
N GLU A 550 29.35 -13.62 7.59
CA GLU A 550 30.65 -12.95 7.41
C GLU A 550 31.42 -12.71 8.72
N ALA A 551 30.74 -12.50 9.84
CA ALA A 551 31.39 -12.27 11.14
C ALA A 551 31.86 -13.56 11.82
N GLU A 552 31.24 -14.71 11.51
CA GLU A 552 31.66 -16.02 12.01
C GLU A 552 32.93 -16.54 11.31
N GLU A 553 33.20 -16.12 10.06
CA GLU A 553 34.44 -16.47 9.36
C GLU A 553 35.67 -15.72 9.91
N ASP A 554 35.51 -14.48 10.36
CA ASP A 554 36.61 -13.65 10.89
C ASP A 554 37.03 -14.02 12.32
N GLU A 555 36.15 -14.60 13.15
CA GLU A 555 36.49 -14.98 14.53
C GLU A 555 37.13 -16.38 14.68
N CYS A 556 37.13 -17.22 13.64
CA CYS A 556 37.71 -18.58 13.69
C CYS A 556 39.16 -18.69 13.17
N THR A 557 39.87 -17.59 12.92
CA THR A 557 41.30 -17.59 12.60
C THR A 557 42.14 -17.00 13.74
N SER A 558 41.97 -17.51 14.96
CA SER A 558 42.97 -17.29 16.02
C SER A 558 43.97 -18.45 15.99
N ASP A 559 45.16 -18.13 15.50
CA ASP A 559 46.37 -18.94 15.42
C ASP A 559 46.52 -19.99 16.54
N GLU A 560 46.58 -21.28 16.17
CA GLU A 560 47.24 -22.26 17.02
C GLU A 560 48.75 -21.96 17.02
N ASP A 561 49.21 -21.31 18.09
CA ASP A 561 50.63 -21.09 18.37
C ASP A 561 51.37 -22.44 18.40
N ASP A 562 52.21 -22.65 17.39
CA ASP A 562 53.30 -23.62 17.37
C ASP A 562 54.21 -23.42 18.60
N VAL A 563 54.10 -24.31 19.59
CA VAL A 563 55.07 -24.40 20.67
C VAL A 563 56.29 -25.19 20.19
N GLU A 564 57.20 -24.49 19.50
CA GLU A 564 58.49 -25.04 19.06
C GLU A 564 59.44 -25.19 20.27
N VAL A 565 59.46 -26.37 20.88
CA VAL A 565 60.47 -26.76 21.88
C VAL A 565 61.78 -27.11 21.16
N CYS A 566 62.79 -26.25 21.30
CA CYS A 566 64.14 -26.50 20.81
C CYS A 566 64.77 -27.77 21.44
N ILE A 567 65.10 -28.78 20.61
CA ILE A 567 66.13 -29.79 20.92
C ILE A 567 67.08 -29.89 19.72
N PRO A 568 68.40 -29.82 19.92
CA PRO A 568 69.35 -29.82 18.81
C PRO A 568 69.68 -31.26 18.35
N GLY A 569 69.58 -31.46 17.03
CA GLY A 569 70.49 -32.26 16.21
C GLY A 569 70.55 -33.78 16.41
N ASN A 570 70.05 -34.52 15.42
CA ASN A 570 70.91 -35.44 14.65
C ASN A 570 70.19 -35.95 13.39
N ALA A 571 70.96 -35.99 12.30
CA ALA A 571 70.58 -36.51 10.99
C ALA A 571 70.28 -38.03 11.00
N ILE A 572 69.44 -38.50 10.09
CA ILE A 572 69.73 -39.53 9.06
C ILE A 572 68.48 -39.75 8.18
N ASP A 573 68.81 -40.00 6.91
CA ASP A 573 68.05 -40.21 5.68
C ASP A 573 67.30 -41.57 5.58
N ILE A 574 66.59 -41.78 4.45
CA ILE A 574 65.95 -43.00 3.88
C ILE A 574 64.44 -43.12 4.23
N GLY A 575 63.47 -43.29 3.33
CA GLY A 575 63.43 -43.59 1.89
C GLY A 575 62.19 -44.46 1.59
N ASP A 576 61.61 -44.33 0.39
CA ASP A 576 60.63 -45.24 -0.25
C ASP A 576 59.21 -45.28 0.37
N GLY A 577 58.08 -45.36 -0.33
CA GLY A 577 57.80 -45.72 -1.72
C GLY A 577 56.50 -46.55 -1.75
N THR A 578 55.67 -46.27 -2.76
CA THR A 578 54.69 -47.19 -3.37
C THR A 578 53.25 -47.28 -2.83
N SER A 579 52.36 -47.01 -3.78
CA SER A 579 50.96 -47.35 -3.92
C SER A 579 50.61 -48.82 -3.72
N ARG A 580 49.36 -49.10 -3.32
CA ARG A 580 48.50 -50.13 -3.95
C ARG A 580 47.07 -50.12 -3.40
N SER A 581 46.13 -49.95 -4.33
CA SER A 581 44.76 -50.47 -4.33
C SER A 581 44.71 -51.99 -4.15
N LEU A 582 43.59 -52.51 -3.63
CA LEU A 582 42.83 -53.66 -4.19
C LEU A 582 41.58 -53.97 -3.36
N ASP A 583 40.48 -54.19 -4.08
CA ASP A 583 39.19 -54.76 -3.66
C ASP A 583 39.30 -56.22 -3.16
N GLY A 584 38.25 -56.70 -2.47
CA GLY A 584 38.00 -58.13 -2.34
C GLY A 584 36.97 -58.52 -1.27
N ASP A 585 35.76 -58.82 -1.72
CA ASP A 585 34.64 -59.43 -1.00
C ASP A 585 35.00 -60.75 -0.27
N ASN A 586 34.24 -61.06 0.79
CA ASN A 586 33.86 -62.45 1.08
C ASN A 586 32.51 -62.57 1.81
N GLU A 587 31.64 -63.41 1.26
CA GLU A 587 30.27 -63.74 1.66
C GLU A 587 30.17 -64.85 2.74
N GLY A 588 28.98 -64.89 3.38
CA GLY A 588 28.23 -66.12 3.75
C GLY A 588 28.52 -66.71 5.14
N GLY A 589 27.57 -67.16 5.96
CA GLY A 589 26.12 -67.43 5.94
C GLY A 589 25.80 -67.99 7.36
N LEU A 590 24.59 -68.02 7.94
CA LEU A 590 23.35 -68.73 7.60
C LEU A 590 22.33 -68.34 8.71
N ASP A 591 21.13 -67.85 8.38
CA ASP A 591 19.83 -68.57 8.25
C ASP A 591 19.17 -68.85 9.63
N SER A 592 17.88 -68.67 9.95
CA SER A 592 16.58 -68.45 9.27
C SER A 592 15.63 -67.86 10.36
N SER A 593 14.53 -67.13 10.13
CA SER A 593 13.29 -67.56 9.46
C SER A 593 12.29 -66.40 9.34
N LEU A 594 11.94 -66.05 8.09
CA LEU A 594 10.57 -65.93 7.51
C LEU A 594 9.43 -65.51 8.47
N SER A 595 8.63 -64.46 8.22
CA SER A 595 7.86 -64.28 6.99
C SER A 595 7.01 -62.98 6.95
N LYS A 596 6.95 -62.44 5.73
CA LYS A 596 5.85 -61.73 5.04
C LYS A 596 5.67 -60.20 5.18
N MET A 597 6.10 -59.58 4.07
CA MET A 597 5.82 -58.24 3.54
C MET A 597 4.33 -57.96 3.24
N SER A 598 3.92 -56.68 3.27
CA SER A 598 3.39 -55.86 2.13
C SER A 598 2.73 -54.56 2.67
N ILE A 599 3.29 -53.37 2.39
CA ILE A 599 3.01 -52.40 1.30
C ILE A 599 1.63 -51.68 1.40
N THR A 600 1.66 -50.48 2.02
CA THR A 600 0.97 -49.18 1.70
C THR A 600 -0.58 -49.09 1.58
N PRO A 601 -1.19 -47.88 1.64
CA PRO A 601 -1.84 -47.34 2.83
C PRO A 601 -3.39 -47.29 2.73
N LYS A 602 -4.08 -47.28 3.88
CA LYS A 602 -5.54 -47.15 3.96
C LYS A 602 -5.96 -45.69 4.14
N ASN A 603 -6.54 -45.11 3.08
CA ASN A 603 -7.50 -44.02 3.18
C ASN A 603 -8.78 -44.55 3.87
N MET A 604 -9.19 -43.92 4.98
CA MET A 604 -10.54 -44.06 5.54
C MET A 604 -11.21 -42.70 5.59
N LEU A 605 -12.01 -42.41 4.56
CA LEU A 605 -13.14 -41.50 4.65
C LEU A 605 -14.37 -42.32 5.05
N LEU A 606 -14.97 -41.99 6.19
CA LEU A 606 -16.30 -42.45 6.59
C LEU A 606 -17.23 -41.24 6.64
N HIS A 607 -18.05 -41.09 5.60
CA HIS A 607 -19.27 -40.29 5.62
C HIS A 607 -20.44 -41.16 6.14
N GLN A 608 -21.22 -40.63 7.08
CA GLN A 608 -22.49 -41.22 7.51
C GLN A 608 -23.66 -40.57 6.75
N ARG A 609 -24.30 -41.40 5.90
CA ARG A 609 -25.72 -41.49 5.48
C ARG A 609 -26.54 -40.22 5.15
N ILE A 610 -27.19 -40.24 3.98
CA ILE A 610 -28.62 -40.59 3.79
C ILE A 610 -28.95 -40.78 2.28
N GLY A 611 -29.60 -41.90 1.95
CA GLY A 611 -30.64 -42.01 0.90
C GLY A 611 -30.24 -42.31 -0.55
N GLY A 612 -30.86 -43.34 -1.15
CA GLY A 612 -31.15 -43.40 -2.59
C GLY A 612 -30.70 -44.66 -3.33
N GLU A 613 -31.63 -45.39 -3.93
CA GLU A 613 -31.51 -46.74 -4.46
C GLU A 613 -30.81 -46.89 -5.84
N ARG A 614 -30.03 -47.98 -5.95
CA ARG A 614 -29.90 -48.97 -7.05
C ARG A 614 -30.11 -48.56 -8.53
N ALA A 615 -29.04 -48.69 -9.31
CA ALA A 615 -28.87 -49.54 -10.52
C ALA A 615 -27.41 -49.36 -10.99
N GLY A 616 -26.60 -50.34 -11.39
CA GLY A 616 -26.87 -51.57 -12.13
C GLY A 616 -25.80 -51.68 -13.22
N LEU A 617 -24.62 -52.18 -12.82
CA LEU A 617 -23.45 -52.58 -13.61
C LEU A 617 -23.73 -53.01 -15.06
N LEU A 618 -22.87 -52.58 -16.01
CA LEU A 618 -22.01 -53.45 -16.85
C LEU A 618 -21.49 -52.70 -18.10
N MET A 619 -20.19 -52.42 -18.08
CA MET A 619 -19.35 -52.31 -19.29
C MET A 619 -19.08 -53.75 -19.80
N PRO A 620 -18.83 -54.01 -21.10
CA PRO A 620 -17.44 -53.82 -21.54
C PRO A 620 -17.18 -53.51 -23.03
N SER A 621 -15.94 -53.04 -23.21
CA SER A 621 -14.98 -53.38 -24.27
C SER A 621 -15.00 -52.64 -25.62
N ARG A 622 -13.93 -51.83 -25.75
CA ARG A 622 -12.93 -51.78 -26.84
C ARG A 622 -13.43 -51.53 -28.27
N ILE A 623 -12.95 -50.43 -28.86
CA ILE A 623 -11.98 -50.37 -29.99
C ILE A 623 -11.95 -48.89 -30.47
N ARG A 624 -10.76 -48.29 -30.58
CA ARG A 624 -10.48 -47.14 -31.48
C ARG A 624 -9.90 -47.72 -32.78
N PRO A 625 -10.21 -47.17 -33.97
CA PRO A 625 -9.47 -45.98 -34.44
C PRO A 625 -10.30 -44.92 -35.20
N CYS A 626 -9.68 -43.74 -35.34
CA CYS A 626 -9.97 -42.51 -36.11
C CYS A 626 -10.45 -42.68 -37.59
N PRO A 627 -10.60 -41.61 -38.41
CA PRO A 627 -11.14 -40.24 -38.24
C PRO A 627 -12.17 -39.86 -39.37
N GLU A 628 -12.55 -38.58 -39.43
CA GLU A 628 -13.14 -37.83 -40.56
C GLU A 628 -14.66 -37.73 -40.75
N SER A 629 -15.04 -36.49 -41.11
CA SER A 629 -16.21 -36.03 -41.88
C SER A 629 -17.59 -35.95 -41.19
N LEU A 630 -17.91 -34.77 -40.65
CA LEU A 630 -18.81 -33.77 -41.27
C LEU A 630 -18.87 -32.48 -40.45
#